data_AF-A0A7S4BF33-F1
#
_entry.id   AF-A0A7S4BF33-F1
#
_cell.length_a   1.000
_cell.length_b   1.000
_cell.length_c   1.000
_cell.angle_alpha   90.00
_cell.angle_beta   90.00
_cell.angle_gamma   90.00
#
_symmetry.space_group_name_H-M   'P 1'
#
loop_
_entity.id
_entity.type
_entity.pdbx_description
1 polymer ?
#
loop_
_entity_poly.entity_id
_entity_poly.type
_entity_poly.pdbx_seq_one_letter_code
_entity_poly.pdbx_strand_id
1 'polypeptide(L)'
;RKMASMNPSVLHALRVLLSPTSEEQMRAATQLLIAERSRPGAWKTLRYIVTLQMPEHDVLAQDSSLREAATWFALSSYEAALCLHWPMQAEDSAMLKEDLYGLAMEQLHDGRRRPKNTYRKCEQLVARIGRLEWPHGDSTFIQNVLSLLADSERRPLGGRLLRAVAEEFDPSAPLTFSDSKESTATALIPLWPAVWSAISEALGAEIASPASAADEVHPTAGDS
;
A
#
# COMPACT_ATOMS: atom_id res chain seq x y z
N ARG A 1 -7.84 27.55 -10.40
CA ARG A 1 -7.91 26.09 -10.14
C ARG A 1 -8.55 25.91 -8.77
N LYS A 2 -9.73 25.28 -8.67
CA LYS A 2 -10.26 24.88 -7.34
C LYS A 2 -9.28 23.86 -6.77
N MET A 3 -8.75 24.12 -5.57
CA MET A 3 -7.95 23.14 -4.85
C MET A 3 -8.85 21.93 -4.56
N ALA A 4 -8.37 20.73 -4.85
CA ALA A 4 -9.12 19.51 -4.54
C ALA A 4 -9.29 19.43 -3.02
N SER A 5 -10.53 19.34 -2.55
CA SER A 5 -10.87 19.22 -1.14
C SER A 5 -11.78 18.02 -0.95
N MET A 6 -11.73 17.39 0.22
CA MET A 6 -12.58 16.25 0.54
C MET A 6 -14.05 16.67 0.48
N ASN A 7 -14.91 15.75 0.04
CA ASN A 7 -16.35 15.95 0.14
C ASN A 7 -16.70 16.20 1.63
N PRO A 8 -17.35 17.32 1.99
CA PRO A 8 -17.67 17.65 3.38
C PRO A 8 -18.47 16.56 4.10
N SER A 9 -19.37 15.86 3.38
CA SER A 9 -20.16 14.76 3.93
C SER A 9 -19.30 13.56 4.30
N VAL A 10 -18.27 13.27 3.51
CA VAL A 10 -17.30 12.19 3.79
C VAL A 10 -16.44 12.58 5.00
N LEU A 11 -15.95 13.83 5.03
CA LEU A 11 -15.17 14.33 6.16
C LEU A 11 -15.97 14.30 7.47
N HIS A 12 -17.25 14.68 7.43
CA HIS A 12 -18.14 14.60 8.57
C HIS A 12 -18.36 13.15 9.00
N ALA A 13 -18.64 12.24 8.05
CA ALA A 13 -18.82 10.82 8.36
C ALA A 13 -17.56 10.20 9.01
N LEU A 14 -16.36 10.55 8.54
CA LEU A 14 -15.11 10.11 9.18
C LEU A 14 -14.97 10.62 10.62
N ARG A 15 -15.30 11.89 10.87
CA ARG A 15 -15.31 12.44 12.25
C ARG A 15 -16.30 11.71 13.15
N VAL A 16 -17.49 11.41 12.64
CA VAL A 16 -18.50 10.63 13.39
C VAL A 16 -17.97 9.25 13.74
N LEU A 17 -17.21 8.57 12.86
CA LEU A 17 -16.62 7.27 13.18
C LEU A 17 -15.45 7.35 14.18
N LEU A 18 -14.71 8.46 14.21
CA LEU A 18 -13.64 8.67 15.19
C LEU A 18 -14.16 9.04 16.58
N SER A 19 -15.36 9.61 16.68
CA SER A 19 -15.99 10.00 17.94
C SER A 19 -17.51 9.80 17.86
N PRO A 20 -17.98 8.55 17.88
CA PRO A 20 -19.40 8.24 17.70
C PRO A 20 -20.21 8.69 18.90
N THR A 21 -21.30 9.42 18.66
CA THR A 21 -22.24 9.83 19.74
C THR A 21 -23.47 8.92 19.85
N SER A 22 -23.78 8.14 18.81
CA SER A 22 -24.79 7.08 18.84
C SER A 22 -24.51 5.98 17.80
N GLU A 23 -25.04 4.77 18.03
CA GLU A 23 -24.95 3.66 17.07
C GLU A 23 -25.62 3.99 15.73
N GLU A 24 -26.73 4.73 15.77
CA GLU A 24 -27.46 5.14 14.58
C GLU A 24 -26.62 6.07 13.69
N GLN A 25 -25.94 7.05 14.29
CA GLN A 25 -25.01 7.92 13.57
C GLN A 25 -23.82 7.14 13.01
N MET A 26 -23.25 6.22 13.78
CA MET A 26 -22.15 5.36 13.32
C MET A 26 -22.59 4.52 12.10
N ARG A 27 -23.79 3.95 12.13
CA ARG A 27 -24.36 3.17 11.02
C ARG A 27 -24.58 4.04 9.78
N ALA A 28 -25.18 5.22 9.94
CA ALA A 28 -25.41 6.14 8.83
C ALA A 28 -24.10 6.62 8.20
N ALA A 29 -23.11 6.98 9.02
CA ALA A 29 -21.76 7.36 8.56
C ALA A 29 -21.09 6.20 7.80
N THR A 30 -21.17 4.98 8.33
CA THR A 30 -20.61 3.79 7.68
C THR A 30 -21.26 3.53 6.32
N GLN A 31 -22.58 3.60 6.23
CA GLN A 31 -23.31 3.41 4.97
C GLN A 31 -22.94 4.46 3.93
N LEU A 32 -22.82 5.74 4.35
CA LEU A 32 -22.39 6.81 3.47
C LEU A 32 -20.98 6.56 2.92
N LEU A 33 -20.03 6.19 3.77
CA LEU A 33 -18.66 5.91 3.35
C LEU A 33 -18.59 4.69 2.42
N ILE A 34 -19.36 3.64 2.69
CA ILE A 34 -19.45 2.46 1.81
C ILE A 34 -20.02 2.84 0.44
N ALA A 35 -21.09 3.65 0.40
CA ALA A 35 -21.66 4.13 -0.85
C ALA A 35 -20.65 4.98 -1.62
N GLU A 36 -20.01 5.95 -0.95
CA GLU A 36 -19.07 6.86 -1.59
C GLU A 36 -17.81 6.16 -2.12
N ARG A 37 -17.19 5.26 -1.35
CA ARG A 37 -16.00 4.51 -1.82
C ARG A 37 -16.27 3.62 -3.02
N SER A 38 -17.52 3.17 -3.18
CA SER A 38 -17.91 2.22 -4.24
C SER A 38 -18.28 2.91 -5.55
N ARG A 39 -18.44 4.24 -5.55
CA ARG A 39 -18.80 5.00 -6.75
C ARG A 39 -17.66 4.97 -7.79
N PRO A 40 -17.97 4.79 -9.09
CA PRO A 40 -16.98 4.92 -10.15
C PRO A 40 -16.26 6.27 -10.08
N GLY A 41 -14.92 6.25 -10.09
CA GLY A 41 -14.08 7.44 -10.05
C GLY A 41 -13.97 8.14 -8.69
N ALA A 42 -14.58 7.64 -7.61
CA ALA A 42 -14.44 8.22 -6.27
C ALA A 42 -12.98 8.25 -5.79
N TRP A 43 -12.21 7.21 -6.14
CA TRP A 43 -10.78 7.16 -5.82
C TRP A 43 -9.98 8.34 -6.42
N LYS A 44 -10.37 8.86 -7.60
CA LYS A 44 -9.67 9.98 -8.25
C LYS A 44 -9.77 11.26 -7.44
N THR A 45 -10.91 11.50 -6.79
CA THR A 45 -11.12 12.69 -5.96
C THR A 45 -10.38 12.59 -4.64
N LEU A 46 -10.00 11.39 -4.21
CA LEU A 46 -9.26 11.11 -2.98
C LEU A 46 -7.74 11.00 -3.19
N ARG A 47 -7.27 11.03 -4.45
CA ARG A 47 -5.86 10.91 -4.82
C ARG A 47 -4.94 11.86 -4.06
N TYR A 48 -5.33 13.13 -3.92
CA TYR A 48 -4.52 14.15 -3.24
C TYR A 48 -4.23 13.81 -1.75
N ILE A 49 -5.08 12.98 -1.11
CA ILE A 49 -4.87 12.48 0.25
C ILE A 49 -3.78 11.42 0.24
N VAL A 50 -3.82 10.49 -0.73
CA VAL A 50 -2.85 9.40 -0.87
C VAL A 50 -1.47 9.95 -1.18
N THR A 51 -1.37 10.93 -2.09
CA THR A 51 -0.09 11.51 -2.55
C THR A 51 0.47 12.62 -1.66
N LEU A 52 -0.17 12.91 -0.51
CA LEU A 52 0.19 14.00 0.40
C LEU A 52 0.27 15.39 -0.25
N GLN A 53 -0.45 15.60 -1.36
CA GLN A 53 -0.60 16.91 -1.98
C GLN A 53 -1.63 17.78 -1.22
N MET A 54 -1.71 17.60 0.10
CA MET A 54 -2.65 18.33 0.95
C MET A 54 -2.12 19.74 1.19
N PRO A 55 -2.95 20.78 0.99
CA PRO A 55 -2.61 22.14 1.35
C PRO A 55 -2.29 22.28 2.85
N GLU A 56 -1.37 23.17 3.23
CA GLU A 56 -1.02 23.43 4.63
C GLU A 56 -2.22 23.90 5.48
N HIS A 57 -3.19 24.54 4.84
CA HIS A 57 -4.43 25.00 5.47
C HIS A 57 -5.58 23.98 5.40
N ASP A 58 -5.33 22.76 4.91
CA ASP A 58 -6.36 21.72 4.90
C ASP A 58 -6.67 21.29 6.34
N VAL A 59 -7.94 21.07 6.61
CA VAL A 59 -8.44 20.53 7.88
C VAL A 59 -7.76 19.21 8.23
N LEU A 60 -7.42 18.40 7.22
CA LEU A 60 -6.68 17.16 7.38
C LEU A 60 -5.21 17.37 7.80
N ALA A 61 -4.62 18.54 7.57
CA ALA A 61 -3.25 18.83 7.99
C ALA A 61 -3.13 19.02 9.51
N GLN A 62 -4.24 19.41 10.16
CA GLN A 62 -4.26 19.84 11.57
C GLN A 62 -4.66 18.71 12.54
N ASP A 63 -5.31 17.65 12.06
CA ASP A 63 -5.79 16.53 12.86
C ASP A 63 -5.19 15.21 12.34
N SER A 64 -4.24 14.65 13.10
CA SER A 64 -3.52 13.44 12.71
C SER A 64 -4.43 12.21 12.61
N SER A 65 -5.43 12.09 13.49
CA SER A 65 -6.34 10.94 13.52
C SER A 65 -7.32 11.01 12.36
N LEU A 66 -7.83 12.20 12.07
CA LEU A 66 -8.69 12.42 10.90
C LEU A 66 -7.93 12.23 9.59
N ARG A 67 -6.67 12.67 9.52
CA ARG A 67 -5.78 12.43 8.38
C ARG A 67 -5.55 10.95 8.14
N GLU A 68 -5.29 10.19 9.20
CA GLU A 68 -5.14 8.74 9.13
C GLU A 68 -6.43 8.07 8.63
N ALA A 69 -7.58 8.42 9.20
CA ALA A 69 -8.88 7.89 8.78
C ALA A 69 -9.19 8.22 7.32
N ALA A 70 -8.88 9.45 6.88
CA ALA A 70 -9.04 9.88 5.49
C ALA A 70 -8.10 9.12 4.54
N THR A 71 -6.86 8.88 4.96
CA THR A 71 -5.88 8.10 4.19
C THR A 71 -6.36 6.65 4.03
N TRP A 72 -6.84 6.05 5.11
CA TRP A 72 -7.44 4.71 5.08
C TRP A 72 -8.64 4.63 4.17
N PHE A 73 -9.54 5.61 4.26
CA PHE A 73 -10.71 5.69 3.39
C PHE A 73 -10.32 5.84 1.91
N ALA A 74 -9.29 6.63 1.61
CA ALA A 74 -8.76 6.78 0.26
C ALA A 74 -8.20 5.44 -0.29
N LEU A 75 -7.38 4.74 0.50
CA LEU A 75 -6.85 3.43 0.11
C LEU A 75 -7.95 2.36 -0.01
N SER A 76 -8.97 2.38 0.84
CA SER A 76 -10.15 1.53 0.70
C SER A 76 -10.99 1.86 -0.54
N SER A 77 -10.94 3.11 -1.02
CA SER A 77 -11.57 3.49 -2.29
C SER A 77 -10.76 3.01 -3.49
N TYR A 78 -9.42 3.00 -3.39
CA TYR A 78 -8.53 2.37 -4.38
C TYR A 78 -8.84 0.87 -4.47
N GLU A 79 -8.98 0.21 -3.32
CA GLU A 79 -9.38 -1.19 -3.25
C GLU A 79 -10.72 -1.45 -3.94
N ALA A 80 -11.75 -0.65 -3.62
CA ALA A 80 -13.06 -0.77 -4.24
C ALA A 80 -12.99 -0.57 -5.77
N ALA A 81 -12.14 0.33 -6.26
CA ALA A 81 -11.90 0.52 -7.68
C ALA A 81 -11.35 -0.74 -8.36
N LEU A 82 -10.35 -1.40 -7.74
CA LEU A 82 -9.77 -2.63 -8.25
C LEU A 82 -10.72 -3.83 -8.17
N CYS A 83 -11.58 -3.89 -7.15
CA CYS A 83 -12.49 -5.01 -6.95
C CYS A 83 -13.78 -4.92 -7.78
N LEU A 84 -14.33 -3.71 -7.92
CA LEU A 84 -15.68 -3.50 -8.50
C LEU A 84 -15.63 -2.98 -9.93
N HIS A 85 -14.57 -2.27 -10.31
CA HIS A 85 -14.49 -1.50 -11.56
C HIS A 85 -13.35 -1.95 -12.47
N TRP A 86 -12.82 -3.16 -12.26
CA TRP A 86 -11.84 -3.78 -13.15
C TRP A 86 -12.52 -4.55 -14.30
N PRO A 87 -12.02 -4.52 -15.54
CA PRO A 87 -10.87 -3.73 -16.01
C PRO A 87 -11.18 -2.24 -16.08
N MET A 88 -10.21 -1.41 -15.67
CA MET A 88 -10.28 0.04 -15.78
C MET A 88 -9.50 0.55 -17.01
N GLN A 89 -9.66 1.84 -17.33
CA GLN A 89 -8.87 2.47 -18.39
C GLN A 89 -7.37 2.42 -18.07
N ALA A 90 -6.52 2.28 -19.09
CA ALA A 90 -5.07 2.16 -18.89
C ALA A 90 -4.46 3.37 -18.15
N GLU A 91 -4.97 4.57 -18.43
CA GLU A 91 -4.58 5.80 -17.71
C GLU A 91 -4.91 5.71 -16.22
N ASP A 92 -6.07 5.15 -15.89
CA ASP A 92 -6.54 4.99 -14.52
C ASP A 92 -5.71 3.95 -13.75
N SER A 93 -5.37 2.82 -14.39
CA SER A 93 -4.50 1.82 -13.77
C SER A 93 -3.07 2.33 -13.60
N ALA A 94 -2.55 3.07 -14.57
CA ALA A 94 -1.24 3.72 -14.48
C ALA A 94 -1.18 4.74 -13.32
N MET A 95 -2.22 5.56 -13.15
CA MET A 95 -2.31 6.51 -12.05
C MET A 95 -2.35 5.81 -10.68
N LEU A 96 -3.16 4.77 -10.53
CA LEU A 96 -3.21 4.00 -9.28
C LEU A 96 -1.85 3.38 -8.94
N LYS A 97 -1.15 2.83 -9.94
CA LYS A 97 0.20 2.29 -9.78
C LYS A 97 1.17 3.37 -9.32
N GLU A 98 1.22 4.51 -10.01
CA GLU A 98 2.09 5.64 -9.65
C GLU A 98 1.88 6.06 -8.18
N ASP A 99 0.63 6.23 -7.77
CA ASP A 99 0.29 6.66 -6.42
C ASP A 99 0.70 5.63 -5.35
N LEU A 100 0.44 4.35 -5.60
CA LEU A 100 0.73 3.27 -4.65
C LEU A 100 2.23 2.99 -4.57
N TYR A 101 2.95 2.99 -5.69
CA TYR A 101 4.41 2.86 -5.67
C TYR A 101 5.07 4.07 -5.01
N GLY A 102 4.59 5.28 -5.29
CA GLY A 102 5.07 6.49 -4.62
C GLY A 102 4.90 6.41 -3.10
N LEU A 103 3.73 5.97 -2.63
CA LEU A 103 3.47 5.79 -1.21
C LEU A 103 4.30 4.66 -0.57
N ALA A 104 4.51 3.55 -1.28
CA ALA A 104 5.34 2.45 -0.82
C ALA A 104 6.81 2.87 -0.67
N MET A 105 7.32 3.66 -1.61
CA MET A 105 8.69 4.20 -1.57
C MET A 105 8.86 5.27 -0.50
N GLU A 106 7.83 6.08 -0.21
CA GLU A 106 7.87 7.06 0.89
C GLU A 106 8.23 6.40 2.24
N GLN A 107 7.77 5.17 2.48
CA GLN A 107 8.10 4.43 3.70
C GLN A 107 9.60 4.22 3.90
N LEU A 108 10.37 4.09 2.81
CA LEU A 108 11.82 3.90 2.86
C LEU A 108 12.53 5.19 3.28
N HIS A 109 12.00 6.35 2.89
CA HIS A 109 12.61 7.65 3.18
C HIS A 109 12.13 8.26 4.50
N ASP A 110 10.86 8.07 4.86
CA ASP A 110 10.25 8.66 6.05
C ASP A 110 9.09 7.79 6.57
N GLY A 111 9.45 6.59 7.07
CA GLY A 111 8.50 5.62 7.63
C GLY A 111 7.75 6.07 8.90
N ARG A 112 7.97 7.31 9.38
CA ARG A 112 7.26 7.91 10.51
C ARG A 112 6.07 8.77 10.09
N ARG A 113 5.94 9.12 8.80
CA ARG A 113 4.84 9.96 8.31
C ARG A 113 3.46 9.34 8.46
N ARG A 114 3.37 8.00 8.37
CA ARG A 114 2.11 7.27 8.41
C ARG A 114 2.19 6.02 9.30
N PRO A 115 1.06 5.54 9.81
CA PRO A 115 0.98 4.28 10.54
C PRO A 115 1.42 3.08 9.69
N LYS A 116 2.04 2.09 10.33
CA LYS A 116 2.48 0.84 9.68
C LYS A 116 1.37 0.15 8.87
N ASN A 117 0.14 0.17 9.39
CA ASN A 117 -0.97 -0.51 8.74
C ASN A 117 -1.37 0.17 7.41
N THR A 118 -1.11 1.47 7.24
CA THR A 118 -1.33 2.19 5.98
C THR A 118 -0.39 1.69 4.90
N TYR A 119 0.90 1.52 5.22
CA TYR A 119 1.88 0.97 4.29
C TYR A 119 1.57 -0.49 3.96
N ARG A 120 1.18 -1.30 4.95
CA ARG A 120 0.72 -2.68 4.70
C ARG A 120 -0.45 -2.72 3.71
N LYS A 121 -1.44 -1.83 3.87
CA LYS A 121 -2.57 -1.75 2.94
C LYS A 121 -2.11 -1.33 1.54
N CYS A 122 -1.17 -0.41 1.44
CA CYS A 122 -0.56 -0.01 0.19
C CYS A 122 0.13 -1.17 -0.53
N GLU A 123 0.96 -1.94 0.20
CA GLU A 123 1.67 -3.13 -0.33
C GLU A 123 0.69 -4.18 -0.86
N GLN A 124 -0.41 -4.44 -0.14
CA GLN A 124 -1.48 -5.33 -0.60
C GLN A 124 -2.15 -4.82 -1.88
N LEU A 125 -2.37 -3.51 -2.01
CA LEU A 125 -2.95 -2.93 -3.22
C LEU A 125 -1.99 -2.98 -4.41
N VAL A 126 -0.69 -2.77 -4.20
CA VAL A 126 0.34 -2.98 -5.23
C VAL A 126 0.32 -4.42 -5.70
N ALA A 127 0.32 -5.38 -4.78
CA ALA A 127 0.24 -6.81 -5.10
C ALA A 127 -1.06 -7.16 -5.83
N ARG A 128 -2.19 -6.56 -5.44
CA ARG A 128 -3.47 -6.77 -6.10
C ARG A 128 -3.50 -6.24 -7.54
N ILE A 129 -2.96 -5.06 -7.81
CA ILE A 129 -2.81 -4.57 -9.20
C ILE A 129 -1.89 -5.50 -9.98
N GLY A 130 -0.76 -5.88 -9.39
CA GLY A 130 0.15 -6.85 -9.98
C GLY A 130 -0.55 -8.14 -10.38
N ARG A 131 -1.43 -8.69 -9.52
CA ARG A 131 -2.23 -9.87 -9.84
C ARG A 131 -3.21 -9.66 -11.00
N LEU A 132 -3.79 -8.47 -11.11
CA LEU A 132 -4.77 -8.14 -12.13
C LEU A 132 -4.15 -7.91 -13.51
N GLU A 133 -2.91 -7.40 -13.56
CA GLU A 133 -2.21 -7.09 -14.81
C GLU A 133 -1.19 -8.16 -15.20
N TRP A 134 -0.45 -8.75 -14.26
CA TRP A 134 0.54 -9.77 -14.56
C TRP A 134 -0.14 -11.11 -14.93
N PRO A 135 0.37 -11.88 -15.91
CA PRO A 135 1.64 -11.67 -16.64
C PRO A 135 1.56 -10.80 -17.90
N HIS A 136 0.37 -10.37 -18.34
CA HIS A 136 0.18 -9.81 -19.69
C HIS A 136 0.17 -8.27 -19.75
N GLY A 137 -0.52 -7.62 -18.82
CA GLY A 137 -0.66 -6.17 -18.71
C GLY A 137 0.54 -5.47 -18.04
N ASP A 138 1.27 -6.17 -17.17
CA ASP A 138 2.57 -5.74 -16.66
C ASP A 138 3.48 -6.96 -16.51
N SER A 139 4.20 -7.31 -17.58
CA SER A 139 5.07 -8.49 -17.60
C SER A 139 6.30 -8.35 -16.72
N THR A 140 6.64 -7.14 -16.28
CA THR A 140 7.84 -6.83 -15.48
C THR A 140 7.59 -6.80 -13.98
N PHE A 141 6.32 -6.90 -13.56
CA PHE A 141 5.90 -6.75 -12.16
C PHE A 141 6.74 -7.60 -11.18
N ILE A 142 6.87 -8.90 -11.45
CA ILE A 142 7.63 -9.82 -10.58
C ILE A 142 9.13 -9.48 -10.59
N GLN A 143 9.73 -9.20 -11.76
CA GLN A 143 11.14 -8.79 -11.81
C GLN A 143 11.39 -7.48 -11.04
N ASN A 144 10.46 -6.53 -11.07
CA ASN A 144 10.58 -5.28 -10.31
C ASN A 144 10.57 -5.55 -8.80
N VAL A 145 9.70 -6.44 -8.31
CA VAL A 145 9.69 -6.85 -6.89
C VAL A 145 11.00 -7.53 -6.50
N LEU A 146 11.53 -8.43 -7.34
CA LEU A 146 12.80 -9.09 -7.09
C LEU A 146 13.99 -8.11 -7.12
N SER A 147 13.95 -7.12 -8.01
CA SER A 147 14.97 -6.06 -8.09
C SER A 147 15.00 -5.20 -6.82
N LEU A 148 13.83 -4.90 -6.25
CA LEU A 148 13.74 -4.21 -4.95
C LEU A 148 14.31 -5.06 -3.81
N LEU A 149 14.17 -6.39 -3.86
CA LEU A 149 14.71 -7.30 -2.85
C LEU A 149 16.25 -7.40 -2.93
N ALA A 150 16.81 -7.35 -4.14
CA ALA A 150 18.25 -7.39 -4.37
C ALA A 150 18.97 -6.11 -3.90
N ASP A 151 18.33 -4.94 -4.06
CA ASP A 151 18.85 -3.64 -3.63
C ASP A 151 18.89 -3.53 -2.09
N SER A 152 20.05 -3.23 -1.50
CA SER A 152 20.22 -3.19 -0.04
C SER A 152 19.38 -2.13 0.67
N GLU A 153 19.16 -0.96 0.06
CA GLU A 153 18.37 0.12 0.64
C GLU A 153 16.88 -0.18 0.55
N ARG A 154 16.46 -0.86 -0.51
CA ARG A 154 15.06 -1.15 -0.83
C ARG A 154 14.62 -2.56 -0.42
N ARG A 155 15.54 -3.42 0.01
CA ARG A 155 15.30 -4.81 0.43
C ARG A 155 14.15 -4.96 1.41
N PRO A 156 13.99 -4.10 2.45
CA PRO A 156 12.85 -4.20 3.35
C PRO A 156 11.50 -4.05 2.63
N LEU A 157 11.41 -3.14 1.65
CA LEU A 157 10.19 -2.97 0.84
C LEU A 157 10.02 -4.15 -0.12
N GLY A 158 11.10 -4.58 -0.78
CA GLY A 158 11.08 -5.76 -1.66
C GLY A 158 10.55 -7.00 -0.94
N GLY A 159 10.99 -7.27 0.29
CA GLY A 159 10.51 -8.39 1.10
C GLY A 159 9.04 -8.27 1.52
N ARG A 160 8.58 -7.06 1.88
CA ARG A 160 7.17 -6.82 2.21
C ARG A 160 6.25 -6.97 0.98
N LEU A 161 6.66 -6.44 -0.17
CA LEU A 161 5.94 -6.61 -1.42
C LEU A 161 5.91 -8.07 -1.85
N LEU A 162 7.02 -8.81 -1.74
CA LEU A 162 7.06 -10.23 -2.07
C LEU A 162 6.10 -11.05 -1.19
N ARG A 163 6.01 -10.72 0.11
CA ARG A 163 4.99 -11.31 1.00
C ARG A 163 3.58 -10.96 0.54
N ALA A 164 3.30 -9.70 0.23
CA ALA A 164 1.98 -9.27 -0.25
C ALA A 164 1.61 -9.96 -1.58
N VAL A 165 2.58 -10.15 -2.49
CA VAL A 165 2.41 -10.91 -3.73
C VAL A 165 2.03 -12.35 -3.41
N ALA A 166 2.75 -13.02 -2.50
CA ALA A 166 2.42 -14.39 -2.11
C ALA A 166 1.01 -14.52 -1.50
N GLU A 167 0.59 -13.55 -0.68
CA GLU A 167 -0.77 -13.51 -0.11
C GLU A 167 -1.85 -13.29 -1.17
N GLU A 168 -1.65 -12.36 -2.12
CA GLU A 168 -2.65 -12.06 -3.15
C GLU A 168 -2.70 -13.11 -4.26
N PHE A 169 -1.56 -13.72 -4.60
CA PHE A 169 -1.44 -14.72 -5.68
C PHE A 169 -1.83 -16.13 -5.21
N ASP A 170 -2.10 -16.31 -3.90
CA ASP A 170 -2.61 -17.58 -3.38
C ASP A 170 -3.90 -17.98 -4.12
N PRO A 171 -3.95 -19.15 -4.77
CA PRO A 171 -5.15 -19.64 -5.44
C PRO A 171 -6.32 -19.87 -4.48
N SER A 172 -6.10 -19.92 -3.15
CA SER A 172 -7.16 -19.95 -2.14
C SER A 172 -7.86 -18.59 -1.96
N ALA A 173 -7.23 -17.49 -2.38
CA ALA A 173 -7.83 -16.16 -2.30
C ALA A 173 -9.07 -16.06 -3.20
N PRO A 174 -10.17 -15.45 -2.74
CA PRO A 174 -11.36 -15.25 -3.56
C PRO A 174 -10.99 -14.39 -4.78
N LEU A 175 -11.23 -14.94 -5.98
CA LEU A 175 -11.13 -14.18 -7.22
C LEU A 175 -12.52 -13.83 -7.72
N THR A 176 -12.65 -12.62 -8.26
CA THR A 176 -13.76 -12.23 -9.12
C THR A 176 -13.60 -12.73 -10.56
N PHE A 177 -12.39 -13.15 -10.97
CA PHE A 177 -12.08 -13.57 -12.35
C PHE A 177 -11.34 -14.91 -12.37
N SER A 178 -11.97 -15.98 -12.88
CA SER A 178 -11.41 -17.35 -12.86
C SER A 178 -10.15 -17.53 -13.72
N ASP A 179 -10.08 -16.83 -14.85
CA ASP A 179 -9.08 -17.13 -15.91
C ASP A 179 -7.67 -16.61 -15.57
N SER A 180 -7.58 -15.66 -14.65
CA SER A 180 -6.30 -15.09 -14.17
C SER A 180 -5.52 -16.09 -13.30
N LYS A 181 -6.20 -17.01 -12.58
CA LYS A 181 -5.58 -17.92 -11.59
C LYS A 181 -4.61 -18.92 -12.25
N GLU A 182 -5.05 -19.58 -13.33
CA GLU A 182 -4.28 -20.60 -14.03
C GLU A 182 -3.14 -20.00 -14.85
N SER A 183 -3.37 -18.85 -15.49
CA SER A 183 -2.33 -18.09 -16.20
C SER A 183 -1.24 -17.60 -15.24
N THR A 184 -1.60 -17.16 -14.04
CA THR A 184 -0.66 -16.69 -13.02
C THR A 184 0.22 -17.83 -12.52
N ALA A 185 -0.37 -18.96 -12.13
CA ALA A 185 0.37 -20.13 -11.67
C ALA A 185 1.35 -20.64 -12.75
N THR A 186 0.89 -20.74 -14.00
CA THR A 186 1.72 -21.20 -15.13
C THR A 186 2.89 -20.27 -15.39
N ALA A 187 2.67 -18.96 -15.33
CA ALA A 187 3.74 -17.97 -15.54
C ALA A 187 4.72 -17.89 -14.36
N LEU A 188 4.34 -18.31 -13.14
CA LEU A 188 5.17 -18.21 -11.95
C LEU A 188 6.16 -19.37 -11.82
N ILE A 189 5.77 -20.57 -12.27
CA ILE A 189 6.62 -21.77 -12.28
C ILE A 189 8.03 -21.50 -12.84
N PRO A 190 8.21 -20.91 -14.04
CA PRO A 190 9.55 -20.66 -14.58
C PRO A 190 10.34 -19.61 -13.81
N LEU A 191 9.69 -18.72 -13.05
CA LEU A 191 10.34 -17.69 -12.24
C LEU A 191 10.73 -18.19 -10.85
N TRP A 192 10.20 -19.33 -10.40
CA TRP A 192 10.41 -19.86 -9.05
C TRP A 192 11.90 -19.99 -8.65
N PRO A 193 12.81 -20.47 -9.52
CA PRO A 193 14.24 -20.52 -9.18
C PRO A 193 14.84 -19.13 -8.89
N ALA A 194 14.45 -18.11 -9.66
CA ALA A 194 14.91 -16.74 -9.47
C ALA A 194 14.34 -16.14 -8.18
N VAL A 195 13.07 -16.38 -7.88
CA VAL A 195 12.44 -15.98 -6.62
C VAL A 195 13.17 -16.61 -5.44
N TRP A 196 13.46 -17.91 -5.49
CA TRP A 196 14.16 -18.61 -4.42
C TRP A 196 15.60 -18.12 -4.23
N SER A 197 16.33 -17.86 -5.33
CA SER A 197 17.68 -17.28 -5.29
C SER A 197 17.67 -15.92 -4.60
N ALA A 198 16.77 -15.03 -5.02
CA ALA A 198 16.68 -13.68 -4.46
C ALA A 198 16.33 -13.70 -2.95
N ILE A 199 15.43 -14.58 -2.52
CA ILE A 199 15.13 -14.76 -1.09
C ILE A 199 16.36 -15.27 -0.34
N SER A 200 17.04 -16.29 -0.88
CA SER A 200 18.22 -16.89 -0.24
C SER A 200 19.37 -15.90 -0.10
N GLU A 201 19.61 -15.09 -1.13
CA GLU A 201 20.61 -14.02 -1.14
C GLU A 201 20.25 -12.93 -0.13
N ALA A 202 18.98 -12.51 -0.08
CA ALA A 202 18.52 -11.50 0.87
C ALA A 202 18.70 -11.97 2.33
N LEU A 203 18.33 -13.23 2.63
CA LEU A 203 18.53 -13.82 3.96
C LEU A 203 20.02 -14.00 4.30
N GLY A 204 20.83 -14.44 3.33
CA GLY A 204 22.27 -14.56 3.49
C GLY A 204 22.95 -13.22 3.78
N ALA A 205 22.52 -12.14 3.12
CA ALA A 205 23.02 -10.79 3.35
C ALA A 205 22.65 -10.25 4.74
N GLU A 206 21.47 -10.60 5.27
CA GLU A 206 21.10 -10.24 6.65
C GLU A 206 21.92 -10.99 7.70
N ILE A 207 22.20 -12.28 7.46
CA ILE A 207 23.03 -13.11 8.37
C ILE A 207 24.50 -12.68 8.32
N ALA A 208 25.00 -12.28 7.15
CA ALA A 208 26.38 -11.84 6.95
C ALA A 208 26.63 -10.37 7.35
N SER A 209 25.62 -9.65 7.85
CA SER A 209 25.76 -8.26 8.32
C SER A 209 25.75 -8.17 9.85
N PRO A 210 26.87 -8.46 10.54
CA PRO A 210 27.00 -8.18 11.97
C PRO A 210 27.41 -6.72 12.15
N ALA A 211 26.47 -5.78 12.04
CA ALA A 211 26.76 -4.37 12.30
C ALA A 211 25.55 -3.64 12.90
N SER A 212 25.28 -3.91 14.19
CA SER A 212 24.71 -2.96 15.17
C SER A 212 24.52 -3.63 16.55
N ALA A 213 25.48 -4.44 16.99
CA ALA A 213 25.43 -5.06 18.32
C ALA A 213 26.82 -5.13 18.96
N ALA A 214 27.59 -4.05 18.90
CA ALA A 214 28.76 -3.78 19.75
C ALA A 214 29.44 -2.49 19.26
N ASP A 215 28.96 -1.32 19.68
CA ASP A 215 29.83 -0.16 19.88
C ASP A 215 29.06 0.91 20.65
N GLU A 216 29.04 0.73 21.97
CA GLU A 216 29.16 1.80 22.96
C GLU A 216 29.44 1.11 24.32
N VAL A 217 30.51 0.32 24.38
CA VAL A 217 31.19 0.05 25.65
C VAL A 217 32.18 1.20 25.82
N HIS A 218 31.76 2.23 26.54
CA HIS A 218 32.70 3.20 27.09
C HIS A 218 33.69 2.45 28.00
N PRO A 219 35.00 2.47 27.72
CA PRO A 219 35.96 2.07 28.73
C PRO A 219 36.11 3.26 29.70
N THR A 220 35.52 3.17 30.89
CA THR A 220 35.99 3.98 32.02
C THR A 220 37.37 3.45 32.41
N ALA A 221 38.41 4.02 31.80
CA ALA A 221 39.77 3.95 32.29
C ALA A 221 39.82 4.61 33.67
N GLY A 222 40.43 3.91 34.62
CA GLY A 222 40.50 4.31 36.02
C GLY A 222 41.50 5.41 36.35
N ASP A 223 41.39 5.80 37.61
CA ASP A 223 42.39 6.35 38.51
C ASP A 223 43.23 7.56 38.07
N SER A 224 42.86 8.72 38.63
CA SER A 224 43.74 9.59 39.41
C SER A 224 42.92 10.38 40.43
#